data_AF-A0A316U9R5-F1
#
_entry.id   AF-A0A316U9R5-F1
#
_cell.length_a   1.000
_cell.length_b   1.000
_cell.length_c   1.000
_cell.angle_alpha   90.00
_cell.angle_beta   90.00
_cell.angle_gamma   90.00
#
_symmetry.space_group_name_H-M   'P 1'
#
loop_
_entity.id
_entity.type
_entity.pdbx_description
1 polymer ?
#
loop_
_entity_poly.entity_id
_entity_poly.type
_entity_poly.pdbx_seq_one_letter_code
_entity_poly.pdbx_strand_id
1 'polypeptide(L)'
;MLTPALAYYSPATQNIQYIQDAVKQATYYRQVLQANTTASWQGLWVHIVGPQSATYGVWLTGNGWAALGMVRVLAVMTNWSRTAKWTTQPALIKKYIYEILDGCMAAGFSPDGTGLLANYLVGDSSGQTAKPNGNFGDATGTAMIASVAYRMMVLDPAGAKGYKTWANKLRTAVAAQVKSNGYVNQTVNPYDWYDTTPYTSGSPEGQAAAVLMATAYGACVSASRC
;
A
#
# COMPACT_ATOMS: atom_id res chain seq x y z
N MET A 1 0.29 -0.26 -10.72
CA MET A 1 1.09 0.49 -11.71
C MET A 1 0.26 1.26 -12.73
N LEU A 2 -0.69 0.63 -13.44
CA LEU A 2 -1.45 1.30 -14.51
C LEU A 2 -2.39 2.43 -14.03
N THR A 3 -3.13 2.21 -12.94
CA THR A 3 -4.13 3.16 -12.43
C THR A 3 -3.57 4.58 -12.17
N PRO A 4 -2.44 4.77 -11.45
CA PRO A 4 -1.88 6.11 -11.29
C PRO A 4 -1.38 6.71 -12.61
N ALA A 5 -0.83 5.91 -13.54
CA ALA A 5 -0.38 6.41 -14.83
C ALA A 5 -1.53 7.02 -15.63
N LEU A 6 -2.67 6.33 -15.72
CA LEU A 6 -3.89 6.85 -16.35
C LEU A 6 -4.38 8.14 -15.66
N ALA A 7 -4.37 8.18 -14.33
CA ALA A 7 -4.78 9.37 -13.59
C ALA A 7 -3.87 10.58 -13.88
N TYR A 8 -2.54 10.41 -13.92
CA TYR A 8 -1.63 11.51 -14.29
C TYR A 8 -1.75 11.92 -15.77
N TYR A 9 -2.10 10.98 -16.65
CA TYR A 9 -2.27 11.26 -18.07
C TYR A 9 -3.52 12.10 -18.37
N SER A 10 -4.55 12.02 -17.52
CA SER A 10 -5.76 12.84 -17.64
C SER A 10 -5.52 14.35 -17.70
N PRO A 11 -4.88 14.99 -16.71
CA PRO A 11 -4.60 16.43 -16.77
C PRO A 11 -3.60 16.78 -17.89
N ALA A 12 -2.64 15.90 -18.18
CA ALA A 12 -1.65 16.12 -19.25
C ALA A 12 -2.30 16.20 -20.65
N THR A 13 -3.35 15.41 -20.88
CA THR A 13 -4.09 15.37 -22.15
C THR A 13 -5.42 16.10 -22.13
N GLN A 14 -5.79 16.68 -20.98
CA GLN A 14 -7.12 17.26 -20.74
C GLN A 14 -8.27 16.28 -21.01
N ASN A 15 -8.02 14.97 -20.88
CA ASN A 15 -9.00 13.92 -21.15
C ASN A 15 -9.46 13.26 -19.85
N ILE A 16 -10.74 13.46 -19.51
CA ILE A 16 -11.35 12.94 -18.28
C ILE A 16 -11.57 11.42 -18.32
N GLN A 17 -11.54 10.81 -19.52
CA GLN A 17 -11.77 9.38 -19.66
C GLN A 17 -10.70 8.55 -18.96
N TYR A 18 -9.43 8.99 -19.00
CA TYR A 18 -8.34 8.21 -18.38
C TYR A 18 -8.48 8.09 -16.86
N ILE A 19 -8.89 9.14 -16.15
CA ILE A 19 -9.11 9.06 -14.70
C ILE A 19 -10.37 8.28 -14.36
N GLN A 20 -11.40 8.31 -15.20
CA GLN A 20 -12.55 7.40 -15.05
C GLN A 20 -12.13 5.94 -15.24
N ASP A 21 -11.28 5.65 -16.21
CA ASP A 21 -10.76 4.30 -16.44
C ASP A 21 -9.82 3.86 -15.33
N ALA A 22 -9.05 4.77 -14.74
CA ALA A 22 -8.27 4.50 -13.53
C ALA A 22 -9.16 4.06 -12.36
N VAL A 23 -10.30 4.74 -12.13
CA VAL A 23 -11.28 4.35 -11.11
C VAL A 23 -11.90 2.99 -11.44
N LYS A 24 -12.32 2.76 -12.69
CA LYS A 24 -12.88 1.46 -13.12
C LYS A 24 -11.89 0.32 -12.89
N GLN A 25 -10.63 0.50 -13.29
CA GLN A 25 -9.58 -0.51 -13.11
C GLN A 25 -9.33 -0.81 -11.62
N ALA A 26 -9.28 0.22 -10.75
CA ALA A 26 -9.17 0.00 -9.31
C ALA A 26 -10.36 -0.82 -8.76
N THR A 27 -11.59 -0.52 -9.20
CA THR A 27 -12.79 -1.27 -8.84
C THR A 27 -12.72 -2.73 -9.31
N TYR A 28 -12.30 -2.98 -10.55
CA TYR A 28 -12.18 -4.34 -11.09
C TYR A 28 -11.10 -5.15 -10.38
N TYR A 29 -9.94 -4.56 -10.10
CA TYR A 29 -8.91 -5.22 -9.29
C TYR A 29 -9.44 -5.59 -7.91
N ARG A 30 -10.11 -4.66 -7.22
CA ARG A 30 -10.73 -4.95 -5.92
C ARG A 30 -11.74 -6.09 -6.01
N GLN A 31 -12.60 -6.12 -7.03
CA GLN A 31 -13.62 -7.17 -7.18
C GLN A 31 -13.02 -8.58 -7.31
N VAL A 32 -11.86 -8.70 -7.95
CA VAL A 32 -11.20 -10.00 -8.17
C VAL A 32 -10.24 -10.34 -7.03
N LEU A 33 -9.49 -9.36 -6.54
CA LEU A 33 -8.36 -9.58 -5.63
C LEU A 33 -8.74 -9.43 -4.16
N GLN A 34 -9.79 -8.70 -3.80
CA GLN A 34 -10.19 -8.60 -2.39
C GLN A 34 -10.53 -9.99 -1.85
N ALA A 35 -9.85 -10.38 -0.76
CA ALA A 35 -10.03 -11.69 -0.16
C ALA A 35 -11.48 -11.85 0.35
N ASN A 36 -12.11 -12.95 -0.01
CA ASN A 36 -13.45 -13.28 0.46
C ASN A 36 -13.36 -13.86 1.89
N THR A 37 -13.52 -13.00 2.90
CA THR A 37 -13.38 -13.36 4.32
C THR A 37 -14.26 -12.47 5.20
N THR A 38 -14.56 -12.95 6.41
CA THR A 38 -15.21 -12.19 7.49
C THR A 38 -14.27 -11.92 8.67
N ALA A 39 -12.98 -12.27 8.53
CA ALA A 39 -11.98 -12.03 9.56
C ALA A 39 -11.70 -10.53 9.75
N SER A 40 -11.06 -10.17 10.87
CA SER A 40 -10.76 -8.77 11.22
C SER A 40 -9.94 -8.02 10.16
N TRP A 41 -9.16 -8.74 9.35
CA TRP A 41 -8.34 -8.20 8.26
C TRP A 41 -9.09 -8.09 6.92
N GLN A 42 -10.43 -8.24 6.91
CA GLN A 42 -11.24 -8.03 5.70
C GLN A 42 -10.90 -6.71 5.01
N GLY A 43 -11.02 -6.69 3.68
CA GLY A 43 -10.64 -5.52 2.88
C GLY A 43 -9.32 -5.71 2.13
N LEU A 44 -8.40 -6.51 2.68
CA LEU A 44 -7.12 -6.85 2.06
C LEU A 44 -7.27 -7.71 0.81
N TRP A 45 -6.29 -7.58 -0.08
CA TRP A 45 -6.27 -8.24 -1.37
C TRP A 45 -5.29 -9.40 -1.35
N VAL A 46 -5.65 -10.52 -1.99
CA VAL A 46 -4.72 -11.57 -2.34
C VAL A 46 -3.77 -11.10 -3.44
N HIS A 47 -2.62 -11.74 -3.58
CA HIS A 47 -1.57 -11.27 -4.48
C HIS A 47 -1.94 -11.44 -5.97
N ILE A 48 -2.10 -12.68 -6.46
CA ILE A 48 -2.36 -12.96 -7.88
C ILE A 48 -3.44 -14.03 -8.00
N VAL A 49 -4.54 -13.67 -8.69
CA VAL A 49 -5.60 -14.59 -9.10
C VAL A 49 -5.52 -14.78 -10.61
N GLY A 50 -5.49 -16.04 -11.05
CA GLY A 50 -5.44 -16.39 -12.46
C GLY A 50 -4.65 -17.68 -12.70
N PRO A 51 -4.60 -18.18 -13.94
CA PRO A 51 -3.91 -19.44 -14.24
C PRO A 51 -2.38 -19.33 -14.21
N GLN A 52 -1.82 -18.11 -14.32
CA GLN A 52 -0.39 -17.87 -14.38
C GLN A 52 0.10 -17.24 -13.08
N SER A 53 1.14 -17.82 -12.49
CA SER A 53 1.82 -17.30 -11.29
C SER A 53 0.89 -17.04 -10.10
N ALA A 54 -0.18 -17.83 -9.98
CA ALA A 54 -1.17 -17.68 -8.94
C ALA A 54 -0.52 -17.72 -7.56
N THR A 55 -0.85 -16.74 -6.73
CA THR A 55 -0.43 -16.68 -5.32
C THR A 55 -1.56 -16.07 -4.50
N TYR A 56 -2.16 -16.87 -3.64
CA TYR A 56 -3.43 -16.52 -2.99
C TYR A 56 -3.28 -15.97 -1.58
N GLY A 57 -2.04 -15.89 -1.06
CA GLY A 57 -1.76 -15.23 0.21
C GLY A 57 -1.98 -13.72 0.15
N VAL A 58 -2.22 -13.14 1.32
CA VAL A 58 -2.38 -11.69 1.47
C VAL A 58 -0.99 -11.06 1.60
N TRP A 59 -0.41 -10.72 0.45
CA TRP A 59 0.93 -10.17 0.37
C TRP A 59 0.94 -8.66 0.64
N LEU A 60 1.77 -8.22 1.57
CA LEU A 60 1.81 -6.84 2.05
C LEU A 60 2.23 -5.87 0.94
N THR A 61 3.32 -6.16 0.22
CA THR A 61 3.82 -5.26 -0.82
C THR A 61 2.80 -5.08 -1.95
N GLY A 62 2.05 -6.13 -2.31
CA GLY A 62 0.94 -6.03 -3.26
C GLY A 62 -0.18 -5.10 -2.79
N ASN A 63 -0.59 -5.22 -1.52
CA ASN A 63 -1.57 -4.30 -0.91
C ASN A 63 -1.03 -2.86 -0.81
N GLY A 64 0.26 -2.71 -0.49
CA GLY A 64 0.98 -1.44 -0.51
C GLY A 64 0.89 -0.76 -1.88
N TRP A 65 1.15 -1.48 -2.96
CA TRP A 65 1.03 -0.97 -4.33
C TRP A 65 -0.39 -0.59 -4.72
N ALA A 66 -1.37 -1.41 -4.37
CA ALA A 66 -2.78 -1.13 -4.62
C ALA A 66 -3.19 0.21 -3.97
N ALA A 67 -2.93 0.33 -2.66
CA ALA A 67 -3.28 1.53 -1.90
C ALA A 67 -2.48 2.77 -2.38
N LEU A 68 -1.17 2.64 -2.62
CA LEU A 68 -0.34 3.72 -3.13
C LEU A 68 -0.78 4.21 -4.52
N GLY A 69 -1.20 3.30 -5.39
CA GLY A 69 -1.78 3.64 -6.70
C GLY A 69 -3.07 4.43 -6.52
N MET A 70 -3.98 3.93 -5.70
CA MET A 70 -5.28 4.57 -5.42
C MET A 70 -5.12 5.95 -4.76
N VAL A 71 -4.18 6.13 -3.83
CA VAL A 71 -3.87 7.44 -3.24
C VAL A 71 -3.47 8.48 -4.30
N ARG A 72 -2.70 8.07 -5.32
CA ARG A 72 -2.31 8.97 -6.42
C ARG A 72 -3.50 9.30 -7.32
N VAL A 73 -4.36 8.33 -7.61
CA VAL A 73 -5.63 8.58 -8.33
C VAL A 73 -6.49 9.59 -7.56
N LEU A 74 -6.62 9.40 -6.24
CA LEU A 74 -7.34 10.33 -5.37
C LEU A 74 -6.73 11.73 -5.38
N ALA A 75 -5.40 11.83 -5.29
CA ALA A 75 -4.70 13.11 -5.34
C ALA A 75 -4.96 13.88 -6.64
N VAL A 76 -4.95 13.20 -7.79
CA VAL A 76 -5.31 13.86 -9.06
C VAL A 76 -6.77 14.30 -9.05
N MET A 77 -7.70 13.43 -8.62
CA MET A 77 -9.13 13.76 -8.60
C MET A 77 -9.42 15.03 -7.77
N THR A 78 -8.79 15.16 -6.61
CA THR A 78 -9.03 16.26 -5.68
C THR A 78 -8.35 17.57 -6.07
N ASN A 79 -7.27 17.52 -6.86
CA ASN A 79 -6.50 18.72 -7.20
C ASN A 79 -6.71 19.18 -8.65
N TRP A 80 -7.17 18.32 -9.56
CA TRP A 80 -7.44 18.74 -10.94
C TRP A 80 -8.80 19.40 -11.07
N SER A 81 -8.85 20.63 -11.62
CA SER A 81 -10.06 21.47 -11.65
C SER A 81 -11.29 20.80 -12.28
N ARG A 82 -11.12 19.91 -13.26
CA ARG A 82 -12.23 19.19 -13.92
C ARG A 82 -12.88 18.12 -13.04
N THR A 83 -12.16 17.63 -12.04
CA THR A 83 -12.62 16.56 -11.13
C THR A 83 -12.72 17.02 -9.67
N ALA A 84 -12.22 18.21 -9.33
CA ALA A 84 -12.15 18.71 -7.95
C ALA A 84 -13.53 18.81 -7.25
N LYS A 85 -14.62 18.90 -8.02
CA LYS A 85 -16.01 18.91 -7.51
C LYS A 85 -16.66 17.53 -7.47
N TRP A 86 -15.97 16.47 -7.88
CA TRP A 86 -16.49 15.11 -7.81
C TRP A 86 -16.57 14.64 -6.36
N THR A 87 -17.64 13.94 -6.03
CA THR A 87 -17.87 13.41 -4.68
C THR A 87 -17.93 11.89 -4.68
N THR A 88 -18.61 11.28 -5.65
CA THR A 88 -18.83 9.83 -5.72
C THR A 88 -17.54 9.04 -5.94
N GLN A 89 -16.75 9.34 -6.97
CA GLN A 89 -15.54 8.58 -7.30
C GLN A 89 -14.44 8.77 -6.25
N PRO A 90 -14.16 9.98 -5.73
CA PRO A 90 -13.26 10.14 -4.61
C PRO A 90 -13.71 9.38 -3.35
N ALA A 91 -14.99 9.42 -2.98
CA ALA A 91 -15.49 8.67 -1.83
C ALA A 91 -15.29 7.15 -2.00
N LEU A 92 -15.52 6.62 -3.21
CA LEU A 92 -15.30 5.22 -3.53
C LEU A 92 -13.82 4.82 -3.39
N ILE A 93 -12.91 5.60 -3.98
CA ILE A 93 -11.47 5.33 -3.89
C ILE A 93 -10.97 5.46 -2.44
N LYS A 94 -11.46 6.44 -1.67
CA LYS A 94 -11.16 6.56 -0.23
C LYS A 94 -11.58 5.31 0.53
N LYS A 95 -12.80 4.80 0.28
CA LYS A 95 -13.28 3.55 0.88
C LYS A 95 -12.29 2.40 0.64
N TYR A 96 -11.83 2.21 -0.60
CA TYR A 96 -10.90 1.12 -0.92
C TYR A 96 -9.53 1.28 -0.26
N ILE A 97 -9.03 2.51 -0.14
CA ILE A 97 -7.79 2.80 0.58
C ILE A 97 -7.93 2.47 2.07
N TYR A 98 -9.03 2.89 2.71
CA TYR A 98 -9.26 2.62 4.12
C TYR A 98 -9.47 1.14 4.42
N GLU A 99 -10.16 0.40 3.55
CA GLU A 99 -10.26 -1.06 3.67
C GLU A 99 -8.88 -1.74 3.76
N ILE A 100 -7.90 -1.28 2.96
CA ILE A 100 -6.53 -1.80 3.02
C ILE A 100 -5.82 -1.35 4.31
N LEU A 101 -5.91 -0.07 4.68
CA LEU A 101 -5.28 0.44 5.90
C LEU A 101 -5.80 -0.24 7.16
N ASP A 102 -7.12 -0.40 7.28
CA ASP A 102 -7.78 -1.08 8.40
C ASP A 102 -7.40 -2.55 8.43
N GLY A 103 -7.43 -3.22 7.28
CA GLY A 103 -7.03 -4.61 7.16
C GLY A 103 -5.57 -4.84 7.58
N CYS A 104 -4.64 -3.99 7.14
CA CYS A 104 -3.23 -4.06 7.53
C CYS A 104 -3.05 -3.81 9.03
N MET A 105 -3.76 -2.84 9.60
CA MET A 105 -3.70 -2.57 11.03
C MET A 105 -4.24 -3.74 11.86
N ALA A 106 -5.32 -4.37 11.41
CA ALA A 106 -5.95 -5.51 12.06
C ALA A 106 -5.13 -6.81 11.93
N ALA A 107 -4.41 -7.01 10.82
CA ALA A 107 -3.51 -8.15 10.64
C ALA A 107 -2.30 -8.10 11.60
N GLY A 108 -1.89 -6.90 12.03
CA GLY A 108 -0.86 -6.70 13.05
C GLY A 108 0.57 -6.76 12.52
N PHE A 109 1.53 -6.66 13.45
CA PHE A 109 2.95 -6.67 13.14
C PHE A 109 3.48 -8.09 12.91
N SER A 110 4.60 -8.21 12.20
CA SER A 110 5.36 -9.46 12.13
C SER A 110 5.80 -9.90 13.54
N PRO A 111 5.79 -11.21 13.84
CA PRO A 111 6.27 -11.73 15.12
C PRO A 111 7.80 -11.67 15.27
N ASP A 112 8.54 -11.24 14.26
CA ASP A 112 10.01 -11.22 14.26
C ASP A 112 10.65 -10.11 15.12
N GLY A 113 9.84 -9.28 15.79
CA GLY A 113 10.29 -8.24 16.71
C GLY A 113 10.79 -6.96 16.05
N THR A 114 10.74 -6.85 14.72
CA THR A 114 11.23 -5.66 13.99
C THR A 114 10.29 -4.47 14.06
N GLY A 115 9.02 -4.70 14.45
CA GLY A 115 7.96 -3.69 14.40
C GLY A 115 7.44 -3.40 12.99
N LEU A 116 7.91 -4.15 11.98
CA LEU A 116 7.39 -4.12 10.62
C LEU A 116 6.10 -4.96 10.52
N LEU A 117 5.33 -4.74 9.46
CA LEU A 117 4.25 -5.65 9.06
C LEU A 117 4.86 -6.88 8.39
N ALA A 118 4.21 -8.04 8.51
CA ALA A 118 4.69 -9.27 7.88
C ALA A 118 4.62 -9.20 6.34
N ASN A 119 5.59 -9.81 5.65
CA ASN A 119 5.63 -9.93 4.19
C ASN A 119 4.32 -10.51 3.64
N TYR A 120 3.90 -11.66 4.15
CA TYR A 120 2.53 -12.13 4.03
C TYR A 120 1.80 -11.82 5.34
N LEU A 121 0.78 -10.95 5.26
CA LEU A 121 -0.07 -10.58 6.39
C LEU A 121 -0.91 -11.77 6.84
N VAL A 122 -1.37 -12.58 5.89
CA VAL A 122 -2.18 -13.78 6.12
C VAL A 122 -1.82 -14.84 5.09
N GLY A 123 -1.60 -16.07 5.57
CA GLY A 123 -1.22 -17.21 4.73
C GLY A 123 0.20 -17.09 4.18
N ASP A 124 0.41 -17.69 3.00
CA ASP A 124 1.66 -17.64 2.22
C ASP A 124 1.36 -17.69 0.71
N SER A 125 2.38 -17.89 -0.13
CA SER A 125 2.21 -18.00 -1.58
C SER A 125 1.22 -19.09 -2.04
N SER A 126 1.04 -20.15 -1.24
CA SER A 126 0.15 -21.29 -1.50
C SER A 126 -1.30 -21.00 -1.14
N GLY A 127 -1.57 -20.04 -0.26
CA GLY A 127 -2.94 -19.62 0.08
C GLY A 127 -3.08 -18.96 1.43
N GLN A 128 -4.30 -18.49 1.73
CA GLN A 128 -4.63 -17.72 2.94
C GLN A 128 -4.55 -18.54 4.24
N THR A 129 -4.63 -19.87 4.15
CA THR A 129 -4.69 -20.81 5.30
C THR A 129 -3.47 -21.73 5.39
N ALA A 130 -2.51 -21.60 4.49
CA ALA A 130 -1.27 -22.37 4.57
C ALA A 130 -0.52 -22.00 5.87
N LYS A 131 0.16 -22.99 6.48
CA LYS A 131 0.96 -22.74 7.70
C LYS A 131 1.90 -21.57 7.42
N PRO A 132 1.99 -20.55 8.29
CA PRO A 132 2.85 -19.40 8.03
C PRO A 132 4.29 -19.88 7.88
N ASN A 133 4.80 -19.83 6.66
CA ASN A 133 6.19 -20.10 6.33
C ASN A 133 6.84 -18.76 5.96
N GLY A 134 7.80 -18.32 6.76
CA GLY A 134 8.65 -17.19 6.40
C GLY A 134 7.98 -15.80 6.42
N ASN A 135 7.09 -15.54 7.38
CA ASN A 135 6.47 -14.23 7.57
C ASN A 135 7.41 -13.25 8.29
N PHE A 136 8.55 -12.94 7.66
CA PHE A 136 9.45 -11.90 8.13
C PHE A 136 8.80 -10.52 8.01
N GLY A 137 9.29 -9.56 8.79
CA GLY A 137 8.89 -8.16 8.71
C GLY A 137 9.38 -7.52 7.42
N ASP A 138 8.46 -7.12 6.55
CA ASP A 138 8.78 -6.55 5.24
C ASP A 138 8.84 -5.02 5.29
N ALA A 139 10.05 -4.47 5.15
CA ALA A 139 10.29 -3.04 5.12
C ALA A 139 9.67 -2.35 3.90
N THR A 140 9.60 -3.03 2.75
CA THR A 140 9.06 -2.48 1.50
C THR A 140 7.57 -2.18 1.67
N GLY A 141 6.77 -3.22 1.95
CA GLY A 141 5.34 -3.08 2.13
C GLY A 141 4.98 -2.19 3.32
N THR A 142 5.74 -2.28 4.42
CA THR A 142 5.54 -1.42 5.60
C THR A 142 5.73 0.06 5.25
N ALA A 143 6.78 0.40 4.49
CA ALA A 143 7.02 1.76 4.04
C ALA A 143 5.89 2.28 3.13
N MET A 144 5.38 1.43 2.23
CA MET A 144 4.26 1.78 1.36
C MET A 144 2.99 2.07 2.16
N ILE A 145 2.64 1.22 3.13
CA ILE A 145 1.46 1.41 3.99
C ILE A 145 1.58 2.67 4.85
N ALA A 146 2.76 2.92 5.45
CA ALA A 146 3.03 4.15 6.17
C ALA A 146 2.88 5.39 5.26
N SER A 147 3.42 5.31 4.03
CA SER A 147 3.28 6.36 3.02
C SER A 147 1.80 6.64 2.70
N VAL A 148 0.98 5.61 2.53
CA VAL A 148 -0.47 5.74 2.27
C VAL A 148 -1.14 6.48 3.43
N ALA A 149 -0.91 6.05 4.66
CA ALA A 149 -1.49 6.67 5.85
C ALA A 149 -1.15 8.17 5.93
N TYR A 150 0.12 8.54 5.74
CA TYR A 150 0.53 9.95 5.74
C TYR A 150 -0.11 10.76 4.60
N ARG A 151 -0.22 10.20 3.40
CA ARG A 151 -0.90 10.88 2.28
C ARG A 151 -2.40 11.05 2.55
N MET A 152 -3.04 10.08 3.18
CA MET A 152 -4.45 10.18 3.58
C MET A 152 -4.66 11.22 4.68
N MET A 153 -3.71 11.44 5.59
CA MET A 153 -3.77 12.57 6.54
C MET A 153 -3.76 13.94 5.87
N VAL A 154 -3.21 14.05 4.67
CA VAL A 154 -3.23 15.29 3.86
C VAL A 154 -4.50 15.37 3.00
N LEU A 155 -4.85 14.29 2.30
CA LEU A 155 -5.95 14.26 1.33
C LEU A 155 -7.34 14.14 1.97
N ASP A 156 -7.44 13.52 3.16
CA ASP A 156 -8.69 13.29 3.88
C ASP A 156 -8.46 13.31 5.40
N PRO A 157 -8.09 14.47 5.99
CA PRO A 157 -7.61 14.55 7.38
C PRO A 157 -8.60 14.00 8.42
N ALA A 158 -9.90 14.17 8.18
CA ALA A 158 -10.94 13.70 9.09
C ALA A 158 -11.01 12.16 9.14
N GLY A 159 -10.98 11.49 7.98
CA GLY A 159 -10.99 10.04 7.90
C GLY A 159 -9.70 9.40 8.40
N ALA A 160 -8.56 10.09 8.22
CA ALA A 160 -7.25 9.53 8.54
C ALA A 160 -6.79 9.74 10.00
N LYS A 161 -7.61 10.36 10.86
CA LYS A 161 -7.23 10.76 12.23
C LYS A 161 -6.69 9.59 13.08
N GLY A 162 -7.21 8.38 12.88
CA GLY A 162 -6.84 7.19 13.65
C GLY A 162 -5.46 6.60 13.32
N TYR A 163 -4.87 6.93 12.17
CA TYR A 163 -3.66 6.24 11.70
C TYR A 163 -2.34 6.88 12.16
N LYS A 164 -2.35 8.09 12.76
CA LYS A 164 -1.12 8.86 13.04
C LYS A 164 -0.10 8.09 13.87
N THR A 165 -0.52 7.59 15.04
CA THR A 165 0.35 6.85 15.95
C THR A 165 0.88 5.57 15.30
N TRP A 166 0.03 4.86 14.56
CA TRP A 166 0.40 3.63 13.87
C TRP A 166 1.40 3.90 12.72
N ALA A 167 1.12 4.87 11.85
CA ALA A 167 2.02 5.27 10.77
C ALA A 167 3.40 5.70 11.28
N ASN A 168 3.47 6.40 12.41
CA ASN A 168 4.73 6.76 13.06
C ASN A 168 5.52 5.54 13.55
N LYS A 169 4.83 4.52 14.09
CA LYS A 169 5.48 3.25 14.46
C LYS A 169 6.05 2.54 13.24
N LEU A 170 5.26 2.42 12.17
CA LEU A 170 5.71 1.83 10.90
C LEU A 170 6.92 2.56 10.33
N ARG A 171 6.87 3.90 10.28
CA ARG A 171 7.99 4.73 9.79
C ARG A 171 9.25 4.53 10.59
N THR A 172 9.14 4.43 11.92
CA THR A 172 10.27 4.20 12.82
C THR A 172 10.87 2.82 12.60
N ALA A 173 10.04 1.78 12.44
CA ALA A 173 10.49 0.43 12.15
C ALA A 173 11.22 0.34 10.79
N VAL A 174 10.70 1.00 9.75
CA VAL A 174 11.39 1.09 8.45
C VAL A 174 12.72 1.83 8.56
N ALA A 175 12.76 2.94 9.30
CA ALA A 175 13.99 3.71 9.51
C ALA A 175 15.08 2.86 10.21
N ALA A 176 14.70 1.98 11.14
CA ALA A 176 15.62 1.04 11.79
C ALA A 176 16.22 -0.01 10.83
N GLN A 177 15.62 -0.21 9.65
CA GLN A 177 16.16 -1.08 8.61
C GLN A 177 17.11 -0.40 7.64
N VAL A 178 17.26 0.92 7.69
CA VAL A 178 18.29 1.62 6.91
C VAL A 178 19.64 1.38 7.58
N LYS A 179 20.53 0.62 6.93
CA LYS A 179 21.86 0.30 7.47
C LYS A 179 22.90 1.34 7.08
N SER A 180 24.10 1.21 7.62
CA SER A 180 25.22 2.16 7.40
C SER A 180 25.66 2.29 5.95
N ASN A 181 25.39 1.29 5.11
CA ASN A 181 25.60 1.33 3.65
C ASN A 181 24.51 2.12 2.90
N GLY A 182 23.51 2.66 3.60
CA GLY A 182 22.40 3.41 3.03
C GLY A 182 21.26 2.54 2.47
N TYR A 183 21.38 1.21 2.52
CA TYR A 183 20.31 0.32 2.06
C TYR A 183 19.26 0.11 3.13
N VAL A 184 18.00 0.22 2.73
CA VAL A 184 16.88 -0.40 3.44
C VAL A 184 17.01 -1.93 3.33
N ASN A 185 17.18 -2.59 4.47
CA ASN A 185 17.23 -4.05 4.59
C ASN A 185 15.86 -4.65 4.89
N GLN A 186 15.83 -5.99 4.92
CA GLN A 186 14.66 -6.77 5.31
C GLN A 186 13.44 -6.45 4.44
N THR A 187 13.70 -6.32 3.14
CA THR A 187 12.73 -6.03 2.10
C THR A 187 12.28 -7.32 1.44
N VAL A 188 11.12 -7.31 0.79
CA VAL A 188 10.78 -8.37 -0.16
C VAL A 188 11.78 -8.46 -1.33
N ASN A 189 11.97 -9.66 -1.86
CA ASN A 189 12.74 -9.90 -3.08
C ASN A 189 11.88 -9.49 -4.30
N PRO A 190 12.26 -8.43 -5.05
CA PRO A 190 11.44 -7.93 -6.14
C PRO A 190 11.46 -8.83 -7.39
N TYR A 191 12.38 -9.80 -7.45
CA TYR A 191 12.53 -10.71 -8.57
C TYR A 191 11.85 -12.06 -8.36
N ASP A 192 11.57 -12.42 -7.11
CA ASP A 192 10.94 -13.68 -6.75
C ASP A 192 10.06 -13.50 -5.51
N TRP A 193 8.75 -13.34 -5.71
CA TRP A 193 7.78 -13.22 -4.61
C TRP A 193 7.49 -14.56 -3.91
N TYR A 194 8.01 -15.68 -4.41
CA TYR A 194 8.00 -16.96 -3.67
C TYR A 194 9.16 -17.04 -2.67
N ASP A 195 10.18 -16.19 -2.81
CA ASP A 195 11.27 -16.10 -1.85
C ASP A 195 10.77 -15.46 -0.54
N THR A 196 10.76 -16.28 0.51
CA THR A 196 10.38 -15.87 1.85
C THR A 196 11.59 -15.51 2.72
N THR A 197 12.77 -15.41 2.12
CA THR A 197 13.97 -14.89 2.77
C THR A 197 13.99 -13.37 2.65
N PRO A 198 14.23 -12.61 3.74
CA PRO A 198 14.35 -11.17 3.64
C PRO A 198 15.53 -10.77 2.74
N TYR A 199 15.25 -9.94 1.74
CA TYR A 199 16.26 -9.38 0.87
C TYR A 199 17.01 -8.24 1.58
N THR A 200 18.34 -8.26 1.55
CA THR A 200 19.20 -7.32 2.30
C THR A 200 20.28 -6.65 1.46
N SER A 201 20.36 -6.99 0.17
CA SER A 201 21.38 -6.46 -0.75
C SER A 201 20.98 -5.16 -1.45
N GLY A 202 19.98 -4.45 -0.92
CA GLY A 202 19.46 -3.20 -1.49
C GLY A 202 18.42 -3.40 -2.57
N SER A 203 17.18 -3.75 -2.18
CA SER A 203 16.05 -3.84 -3.13
C SER A 203 15.73 -2.45 -3.71
N PRO A 204 15.75 -2.26 -5.05
CA PRO A 204 15.36 -0.98 -5.66
C PRO A 204 13.93 -0.56 -5.30
N GLU A 205 13.03 -1.55 -5.21
CA GLU A 205 11.65 -1.34 -4.80
C GLU A 205 11.56 -0.88 -3.33
N GLY A 206 12.30 -1.55 -2.44
CA GLY A 206 12.38 -1.16 -1.04
C GLY A 206 12.95 0.24 -0.81
N GLN A 207 14.00 0.61 -1.57
CA GLN A 207 14.56 1.97 -1.51
C GLN A 207 13.52 3.01 -1.96
N ALA A 208 12.84 2.75 -3.08
CA ALA A 208 11.81 3.64 -3.58
C ALA A 208 10.65 3.80 -2.59
N ALA A 209 10.22 2.70 -1.96
CA ALA A 209 9.17 2.71 -0.95
C ALA A 209 9.56 3.57 0.28
N ALA A 210 10.80 3.46 0.76
CA ALA A 210 11.30 4.27 1.86
C ALA A 210 11.33 5.78 1.51
N VAL A 211 11.73 6.14 0.29
CA VAL A 211 11.70 7.54 -0.18
C VAL A 211 10.25 8.05 -0.29
N LEU A 212 9.34 7.25 -0.81
CA LEU A 212 7.91 7.60 -0.88
C LEU A 212 7.32 7.85 0.52
N MET A 213 7.67 6.99 1.49
CA MET A 213 7.29 7.17 2.89
C MET A 213 7.87 8.45 3.48
N ALA A 214 9.16 8.71 3.31
CA ALA A 214 9.83 9.89 3.84
C ALA A 214 9.21 11.19 3.30
N THR A 215 8.95 11.24 1.98
CA THR A 215 8.32 12.40 1.34
C THR A 215 6.85 12.57 1.74
N ALA A 216 6.11 11.46 1.96
CA ALA A 216 4.75 11.52 2.46
C ALA A 216 4.69 12.05 3.89
N TYR A 217 5.61 11.61 4.74
CA TYR A 217 5.75 12.14 6.10
C TYR A 217 6.09 13.64 6.09
N GLY A 218 7.08 14.05 5.29
CA GLY A 218 7.43 15.46 5.15
C GLY A 218 6.24 16.34 4.71
N ALA A 219 5.47 15.89 3.71
CA ALA A 219 4.27 16.60 3.28
C ALA A 219 3.19 16.67 4.37
N CYS A 220 3.05 15.61 5.18
CA CYS A 220 2.12 15.58 6.32
C CYS A 220 2.51 16.59 7.41
N VAL A 221 3.81 16.73 7.71
CA VAL A 221 4.33 17.73 8.64
C VAL A 221 4.11 19.14 8.09
N SER A 222 4.45 19.40 6.83
CA SER A 222 4.24 20.71 6.20
C SER A 222 2.76 21.13 6.19
N ALA A 223 1.84 20.16 6.12
CA ALA A 223 0.41 20.39 6.21
C ALA A 223 -0.14 20.51 7.65
N SER A 224 0.72 20.47 8.67
CA SER A 224 0.35 20.45 10.10
C SER A 224 -0.63 19.31 10.46
N ARG A 225 -0.47 18.16 9.80
CA ARG A 225 -1.25 16.93 10.04
C ARG A 225 -0.44 15.91 10.82
N CYS A 226 0.88 15.96 10.64
CA CYS A 226 1.89 15.33 11.46
C CYS A 226 2.54 16.43 12.31
#